data_AF-A0A7X1FUZ7-F1
#
_entry.id   AF-A0A7X1FUZ7-F1
#
_cell.length_a   1.000
_cell.length_b   1.000
_cell.length_c   1.000
_cell.angle_alpha   90.00
_cell.angle_beta   90.00
_cell.angle_gamma   90.00
#
_symmetry.space_group_name_H-M   'P 1'
#
loop_
_entity.id
_entity.type
_entity.pdbx_description
1 polymer ?
#
loop_
_entity_poly.entity_id
_entity_poly.type
_entity_poly.pdbx_seq_one_letter_code
_entity_poly.pdbx_strand_id
1 'polypeptide(L)'
;MVYEASDLDLEPEHASQLLVRDPDSWSGMTLLEEGVHLVVLNSSHPDTRRASTLMHELAHIILEHVPAEVEVSPTGLVLLSDYSADQEDEADWLGAALLLPETALIQLRSRGLSVEAIAQEFGVSAQICHWRCRMTGVEKRLAFRRRAN
;
A
#
# COMPACT_ATOMS: atom_id res chain seq x y z
N MET A 1 7.07 9.01 -9.27
CA MET A 1 6.72 8.18 -10.46
C MET A 1 6.45 6.76 -9.99
N VAL A 2 5.68 5.98 -10.73
CA VAL A 2 5.36 4.59 -10.36
C VAL A 2 5.72 3.69 -11.54
N TYR A 3 6.47 2.63 -11.26
CA TYR A 3 6.88 1.60 -12.22
C TYR A 3 6.55 0.23 -11.65
N GLU A 4 6.30 -0.73 -12.52
CA GLU A 4 6.34 -2.14 -12.16
C GLU A 4 7.75 -2.69 -12.42
N ALA A 5 8.17 -3.73 -11.69
CA ALA A 5 9.48 -4.34 -11.88
C ALA A 5 9.71 -4.82 -13.33
N SER A 6 8.64 -5.22 -14.02
CA SER A 6 8.66 -5.62 -15.43
C SER A 6 8.86 -4.45 -16.41
N ASP A 7 8.68 -3.20 -15.97
CA ASP A 7 8.98 -2.01 -16.76
C ASP A 7 10.49 -1.68 -16.76
N LEU A 8 11.25 -2.29 -15.84
CA LEU A 8 12.68 -2.09 -15.70
C LEU A 8 13.47 -3.00 -16.64
N ASP A 9 14.53 -2.47 -17.24
CA ASP A 9 15.46 -3.24 -18.09
C ASP A 9 16.43 -4.06 -17.22
N LEU A 10 15.88 -5.06 -16.55
CA LEU A 10 16.64 -5.96 -15.68
C LEU A 10 17.28 -7.09 -16.50
N GLU A 11 18.54 -7.40 -16.20
CA GLU A 11 19.16 -8.62 -16.71
C GLU A 11 18.31 -9.85 -16.36
N PRO A 12 18.19 -10.85 -17.26
CA PRO A 12 17.27 -11.97 -17.06
C PRO A 12 17.48 -12.75 -15.75
N GLU A 13 18.72 -12.81 -15.26
CA GLU A 13 19.04 -13.45 -13.99
C GLU A 13 18.43 -12.70 -12.80
N HIS A 14 18.54 -11.37 -12.76
CA HIS A 14 17.97 -10.53 -11.71
C HIS A 14 16.44 -10.53 -11.76
N ALA A 15 15.85 -10.44 -12.96
CA ALA A 15 14.40 -10.56 -13.13
C ALA A 15 13.90 -11.92 -12.64
N SER A 16 14.61 -13.02 -12.95
CA SER A 16 14.26 -14.35 -12.46
C SER A 16 14.39 -14.46 -10.95
N GLN A 17 15.38 -13.83 -10.32
CA GLN A 17 15.51 -13.83 -8.87
C GLN A 17 14.31 -13.13 -8.22
N LEU A 18 14.03 -11.90 -8.64
CA LEU A 18 13.04 -11.01 -8.02
C LEU A 18 11.58 -11.41 -8.31
N LEU A 19 11.29 -12.02 -9.47
CA LEU A 19 9.92 -12.27 -9.93
C LEU A 19 9.53 -13.75 -9.96
N VAL A 20 10.48 -14.68 -9.84
CA VAL A 20 10.22 -16.12 -9.98
C VAL A 20 10.78 -16.94 -8.82
N ARG A 21 12.05 -16.76 -8.45
CA ARG A 21 12.69 -17.57 -7.40
C ARG A 21 12.31 -17.12 -6.00
N ASP A 22 12.21 -15.81 -5.79
CA ASP A 22 11.89 -15.23 -4.49
C ASP A 22 10.93 -14.03 -4.62
N PRO A 23 9.74 -14.23 -5.23
CA PRO A 23 8.79 -13.14 -5.47
C PRO A 23 8.13 -12.60 -4.19
N ASP A 24 8.22 -13.33 -3.08
CA ASP A 24 7.55 -12.96 -1.83
C ASP A 24 8.48 -12.21 -0.85
N SER A 25 9.79 -12.11 -1.12
CA SER A 25 10.73 -11.39 -0.24
C SER A 25 10.63 -9.87 -0.35
N TRP A 26 9.87 -9.35 -1.31
CA TRP A 26 9.65 -7.93 -1.49
C TRP A 26 8.28 -7.66 -2.14
N SER A 27 7.70 -6.49 -1.87
CA SER A 27 6.42 -6.08 -2.48
C SER A 27 6.53 -4.78 -3.26
N GLY A 28 7.33 -3.84 -2.76
CA GLY A 28 7.64 -2.59 -3.42
C GLY A 28 8.88 -1.97 -2.78
N MET A 29 9.38 -0.91 -3.40
CA MET A 29 10.46 -0.10 -2.85
C MET A 29 10.33 1.34 -3.33
N THR A 30 10.83 2.26 -2.52
CA THR A 30 10.96 3.67 -2.88
C THR A 30 12.42 4.02 -3.15
N LEU A 31 12.65 4.65 -4.29
CA LEU A 31 13.93 5.19 -4.71
C LEU A 31 13.83 6.72 -4.75
N LEU A 32 14.93 7.39 -4.45
CA LEU A 32 15.06 8.84 -4.62
C LEU A 32 16.16 9.13 -5.64
N GLU A 33 15.78 9.82 -6.72
CA GLU A 33 16.70 10.26 -7.78
C GLU A 33 16.44 11.74 -8.09
N GLU A 34 17.47 12.58 -7.95
CA GLU A 34 17.39 14.03 -8.23
C GLU A 34 16.20 14.77 -7.55
N GLY A 35 15.79 14.30 -6.35
CA GLY A 35 14.66 14.88 -5.61
C GLY A 35 13.28 14.39 -6.06
N VAL A 36 13.22 13.42 -6.97
CA VAL A 36 11.99 12.75 -7.42
C VAL A 36 11.90 11.38 -6.75
N HIS A 37 10.77 11.11 -6.10
CA HIS A 37 10.47 9.76 -5.59
C HIS A 37 9.99 8.85 -6.73
N LEU A 38 10.59 7.67 -6.84
CA LEU A 38 10.17 6.59 -7.72
C LEU A 38 9.72 5.42 -6.85
N VAL A 39 8.51 4.91 -7.08
CA VAL A 39 8.01 3.70 -6.44
C VAL A 39 8.05 2.58 -7.47
N VAL A 40 8.73 1.48 -7.14
CA VAL A 40 8.77 0.26 -7.95
C VAL A 40 7.92 -0.79 -7.27
N LEU A 41 6.95 -1.34 -7.98
CA LEU A 41 6.05 -2.38 -7.48
C LEU A 41 6.44 -3.75 -8.03
N ASN A 42 6.32 -4.78 -7.21
CA ASN A 42 6.55 -6.15 -7.64
C ASN A 42 5.43 -6.60 -8.60
N SER A 43 5.75 -6.76 -9.88
CA SER A 43 4.78 -7.14 -10.94
C SER A 43 4.25 -8.57 -10.82
N SER A 44 4.90 -9.43 -10.03
CA SER A 44 4.41 -10.78 -9.78
C SER A 44 3.22 -10.82 -8.82
N HIS A 45 3.02 -9.76 -8.03
CA HIS A 45 1.92 -9.68 -7.05
C HIS A 45 0.60 -9.32 -7.73
N PRO A 46 -0.55 -9.79 -7.23
CA PRO A 46 -1.85 -9.41 -7.78
C PRO A 46 -2.11 -7.91 -7.61
N ASP A 47 -2.95 -7.34 -8.47
CA ASP A 47 -3.27 -5.90 -8.50
C ASP A 47 -3.71 -5.36 -7.14
N THR A 48 -4.45 -6.17 -6.37
CA THR A 48 -4.91 -5.83 -5.02
C THR A 48 -3.77 -5.65 -4.02
N ARG A 49 -2.70 -6.44 -4.15
CA ARG A 49 -1.48 -6.31 -3.33
C ARG A 49 -0.66 -5.13 -3.80
N ARG A 50 -0.48 -4.95 -5.12
CA ARG A 50 0.24 -3.79 -5.68
C ARG A 50 -0.42 -2.45 -5.29
N ALA A 51 -1.75 -2.38 -5.28
CA ALA A 51 -2.48 -1.20 -4.81
C ALA A 51 -2.23 -0.89 -3.33
N SER A 52 -2.25 -1.92 -2.47
CA SER A 52 -1.94 -1.77 -1.04
C SER A 52 -0.48 -1.33 -0.83
N THR A 53 0.46 -1.94 -1.53
CA THR A 53 1.88 -1.59 -1.46
C THR A 53 2.11 -0.16 -1.92
N LEU A 54 1.53 0.26 -3.05
CA LEU A 54 1.68 1.62 -3.55
C LEU A 54 1.22 2.66 -2.53
N MET A 55 0.10 2.42 -1.84
CA MET A 55 -0.39 3.34 -0.82
C MET A 55 0.48 3.32 0.44
N HIS A 56 1.10 2.19 0.78
CA HIS A 56 2.05 2.08 1.88
C HIS A 56 3.34 2.85 1.58
N GLU A 57 3.95 2.66 0.40
CA GLU A 57 5.12 3.44 -0.05
C GLU A 57 4.81 4.94 -0.12
N LEU A 58 3.63 5.30 -0.63
CA LEU A 58 3.18 6.69 -0.65
C LEU A 58 3.01 7.27 0.77
N ALA A 59 2.59 6.45 1.74
CA ALA A 59 2.47 6.87 3.13
C ALA A 59 3.84 7.20 3.74
N HIS A 60 4.88 6.40 3.48
CA HIS A 60 6.25 6.74 3.89
C HIS A 60 6.68 8.11 3.34
N ILE A 61 6.38 8.38 2.07
CA ILE A 61 6.72 9.66 1.43
C ILE A 61 5.94 10.82 2.08
N ILE A 62 4.63 10.67 2.27
CA ILE A 62 3.77 11.73 2.85
C ILE A 62 4.16 12.06 4.30
N LEU A 63 4.52 11.04 5.07
CA LEU A 63 4.92 11.20 6.47
C LEU A 63 6.39 11.59 6.64
N GLU A 64 7.13 11.74 5.54
CA GLU A 64 8.56 12.06 5.53
C GLU A 64 9.37 11.07 6.39
N HIS A 65 8.99 9.78 6.32
CA HIS A 65 9.67 8.71 7.06
C HIS A 65 11.14 8.63 6.68
N VAL A 66 11.99 8.49 7.69
CA VAL A 66 13.44 8.39 7.54
C VAL A 66 13.84 6.92 7.70
N PRO A 67 14.34 6.28 6.64
CA PRO A 67 14.80 4.89 6.70
C PRO A 67 16.00 4.76 7.63
N ALA A 68 16.14 3.61 8.31
CA ALA A 68 17.29 3.35 9.17
C ALA A 68 18.56 3.07 8.34
N GLU A 69 18.39 2.51 7.15
CA GLU A 69 19.48 2.23 6.22
C GLU A 69 19.23 2.92 4.87
N VAL A 70 20.30 3.48 4.30
CA VAL A 70 20.27 4.18 3.03
C VAL A 70 21.39 3.62 2.17
N GLU A 71 21.04 2.89 1.12
CA GLU A 71 22.00 2.42 0.14
C GLU A 71 22.09 3.38 -1.04
N VAL A 72 23.31 3.77 -1.41
CA VAL A 72 23.55 4.67 -2.56
C VAL A 72 24.27 3.88 -3.64
N SER A 73 23.64 3.79 -4.82
CA SER A 73 24.23 3.13 -5.97
C SER A 73 25.42 3.94 -6.53
N PRO A 74 26.31 3.32 -7.34
CA PRO A 74 27.35 4.06 -8.06
C PRO A 74 26.82 5.16 -8.99
N THR A 75 25.56 5.08 -9.39
CA THR A 75 24.88 6.09 -10.24
C THR A 75 24.19 7.18 -9.42
N GLY A 76 24.26 7.13 -8.09
CA GLY A 76 23.65 8.11 -7.18
C GLY A 76 22.18 7.82 -6.85
N LEU A 77 21.65 6.67 -7.25
CA LEU A 77 20.30 6.23 -6.88
C LEU A 77 20.28 5.84 -5.40
N VAL A 78 19.31 6.36 -4.65
CA VAL A 78 19.18 6.08 -3.22
C VAL A 78 18.03 5.13 -2.97
N LEU A 79 18.32 3.95 -2.42
CA LEU A 79 17.32 3.00 -1.92
C LEU A 79 16.96 3.37 -0.47
N LEU A 80 15.67 3.53 -0.21
CA LEU A 80 15.12 3.81 1.10
C LEU A 80 14.51 2.51 1.65
N SER A 81 15.15 1.90 2.66
CA SER A 81 14.71 0.63 3.24
C SER A 81 14.83 0.60 4.76
N ASP A 82 14.19 -0.40 5.39
CA ASP A 82 14.23 -0.66 6.83
C ASP A 82 13.79 0.53 7.70
N TYR A 83 12.49 0.83 7.69
CA TYR A 83 11.92 1.80 8.61
C TYR A 83 11.76 1.23 10.02
N SER A 84 11.70 2.10 11.03
CA SER A 84 11.41 1.67 12.39
C SER A 84 10.00 1.09 12.48
N ALA A 85 9.76 0.17 13.42
CA ALA A 85 8.44 -0.44 13.62
C ALA A 85 7.30 0.59 13.76
N ASP A 86 7.52 1.71 14.45
CA ASP A 86 6.52 2.77 14.59
C ASP A 86 6.19 3.44 13.23
N GLN A 87 7.19 3.62 12.37
CA GLN A 87 7.03 4.20 11.03
C GLN A 87 6.32 3.21 10.09
N GLU A 88 6.64 1.92 10.18
CA GLU A 88 5.92 0.87 9.45
C GLU A 88 4.44 0.83 9.84
N ASP A 89 4.14 0.88 11.15
CA ASP A 89 2.76 0.94 11.65
C ASP A 89 2.05 2.20 11.13
N GLU A 90 2.69 3.38 11.21
CA GLU A 90 2.13 4.64 10.69
C GLU A 90 1.83 4.57 9.19
N ALA A 91 2.75 3.99 8.40
CA ALA A 91 2.57 3.79 6.97
C ALA A 91 1.42 2.83 6.65
N ASP A 92 1.29 1.73 7.40
CA ASP A 92 0.16 0.80 7.28
C ASP A 92 -1.19 1.48 7.58
N TRP A 93 -1.24 2.29 8.63
CA TRP A 93 -2.46 3.02 9.01
C TRP A 93 -2.86 4.07 7.97
N LEU A 94 -1.91 4.88 7.51
CA LEU A 94 -2.17 5.93 6.53
C LEU A 94 -2.42 5.32 5.14
N GLY A 95 -1.60 4.37 4.69
CA GLY A 95 -1.75 3.72 3.39
C GLY A 95 -3.12 3.08 3.23
N ALA A 96 -3.57 2.35 4.25
CA ALA A 96 -4.90 1.76 4.23
C ALA A 96 -6.03 2.81 4.36
N ALA A 97 -5.76 4.00 4.91
CA ALA A 97 -6.69 5.12 4.94
C ALA A 97 -6.83 5.85 3.61
N LEU A 98 -5.73 6.01 2.88
CA LEU A 98 -5.71 6.51 1.51
C LEU A 98 -6.47 5.56 0.58
N LEU A 99 -6.26 4.26 0.75
CA LEU A 99 -6.87 3.22 -0.05
C LEU A 99 -8.38 3.06 0.20
N LEU A 100 -8.81 3.15 1.47
CA LEU A 100 -10.20 2.98 1.88
C LEU A 100 -10.62 4.12 2.82
N PRO A 101 -11.05 5.26 2.25
CA PRO A 101 -11.51 6.41 3.02
C PRO A 101 -12.69 6.06 3.91
N GLU A 102 -12.62 6.45 5.19
CA GLU A 102 -13.66 6.16 6.17
C GLU A 102 -15.05 6.65 5.74
N THR A 103 -15.13 7.85 5.17
CA THR A 103 -16.38 8.45 4.70
C THR A 103 -17.03 7.60 3.61
N ALA A 104 -16.23 7.07 2.69
CA ALA A 104 -16.69 6.16 1.64
C ALA A 104 -17.21 4.84 2.25
N LEU A 105 -16.47 4.24 3.19
CA LEU A 105 -16.91 3.03 3.88
C LEU A 105 -18.27 3.22 4.57
N ILE A 106 -18.44 4.31 5.32
CA ILE A 106 -19.71 4.62 5.99
C ILE A 106 -20.84 4.79 4.97
N GLN A 107 -20.60 5.54 3.90
CA GLN A 107 -21.60 5.80 2.87
C GLN A 107 -22.03 4.49 2.18
N LEU A 108 -21.09 3.70 1.69
CA LEU A 108 -21.38 2.46 0.95
C LEU A 108 -22.02 1.40 1.85
N ARG A 109 -21.52 1.24 3.08
CA ARG A 109 -22.14 0.34 4.07
C ARG A 109 -23.53 0.79 4.48
N SER A 110 -23.79 2.10 4.59
CA SER A 110 -25.14 2.61 4.87
C SER A 110 -26.15 2.32 3.76
N ARG A 111 -25.67 2.23 2.50
CA ARG A 111 -26.44 1.81 1.33
C ARG A 111 -26.64 0.29 1.24
N GLY A 112 -26.04 -0.48 2.15
CA GLY A 112 -26.20 -1.94 2.24
C GLY A 112 -25.22 -2.75 1.41
N LEU A 113 -24.19 -2.15 0.80
CA LEU A 113 -23.16 -2.90 0.08
C LEU A 113 -22.38 -3.80 1.04
N SER A 114 -22.07 -5.03 0.65
CA SER A 114 -21.20 -5.93 1.44
C SER A 114 -19.75 -5.44 1.44
N VAL A 115 -18.94 -5.92 2.40
CA VAL A 115 -17.51 -5.59 2.43
C VAL A 115 -16.80 -6.11 1.19
N GLU A 116 -17.22 -7.26 0.68
CA GLU A 116 -16.69 -7.88 -0.54
C GLU A 116 -16.98 -7.02 -1.78
N ALA A 117 -18.19 -6.47 -1.89
CA ALA A 117 -18.55 -5.57 -2.98
C ALA A 117 -17.72 -4.28 -2.94
N ILE A 118 -17.51 -3.72 -1.74
CA ILE A 118 -16.65 -2.53 -1.57
C ILE A 118 -15.20 -2.87 -1.91
N ALA A 119 -14.68 -4.00 -1.44
CA ALA A 119 -13.32 -4.42 -1.75
C ALA A 119 -13.09 -4.54 -3.26
N GLN A 120 -14.06 -5.12 -3.98
CA GLN A 120 -14.03 -5.19 -5.44
C GLN A 120 -14.09 -3.81 -6.10
N GLU A 121 -14.96 -2.92 -5.63
CA GLU A 121 -15.10 -1.55 -6.15
C GLU A 121 -13.81 -0.73 -6.00
N PHE A 122 -13.08 -0.92 -4.90
CA PHE A 122 -11.83 -0.23 -4.61
C PHE A 122 -10.58 -0.96 -5.14
N GLY A 123 -10.73 -2.15 -5.72
CA GLY A 123 -9.59 -2.92 -6.22
C GLY A 123 -8.66 -3.42 -5.12
N VAL A 124 -9.21 -3.81 -3.96
CA VAL A 124 -8.44 -4.24 -2.78
C VAL A 124 -8.83 -5.64 -2.33
N SER A 125 -8.02 -6.23 -1.43
CA SER A 125 -8.39 -7.50 -0.81
C SER A 125 -9.58 -7.32 0.14
N ALA A 126 -10.43 -8.36 0.25
CA ALA A 126 -11.50 -8.35 1.25
C ALA A 126 -10.94 -8.21 2.67
N GLN A 127 -9.74 -8.77 2.93
CA GLN A 127 -9.08 -8.71 4.22
C GLN A 127 -8.79 -7.28 4.68
N ILE A 128 -8.17 -6.44 3.83
CA ILE A 128 -7.88 -5.04 4.21
C ILE A 128 -9.17 -4.23 4.35
N CYS A 129 -10.19 -4.51 3.54
CA CYS A 129 -11.49 -3.85 3.66
C CYS A 129 -12.21 -4.20 4.97
N HIS A 130 -12.20 -5.49 5.37
CA HIS A 130 -12.72 -5.94 6.67
C HIS A 130 -11.97 -5.29 7.82
N TRP A 131 -10.64 -5.25 7.74
CA TRP A 131 -9.80 -4.60 8.74
C TRP A 131 -10.13 -3.11 8.88
N ARG A 132 -10.24 -2.36 7.77
CA ARG A 132 -10.60 -0.92 7.80
C ARG A 132 -11.98 -0.67 8.37
N CYS A 133 -12.99 -1.43 7.95
CA CYS A 133 -14.35 -1.34 8.52
C CYS A 133 -14.36 -1.55 10.03
N ARG A 134 -13.56 -2.51 10.52
CA ARG A 134 -13.41 -2.78 11.95
C ARG A 134 -12.73 -1.62 12.69
N MET A 135 -11.61 -1.11 12.17
CA MET A 135 -10.83 -0.06 12.83
C MET A 135 -11.54 1.29 12.87
N THR A 136 -12.30 1.61 11.82
CA THR A 136 -13.10 2.85 11.74
C THR A 136 -14.47 2.73 12.43
N GLY A 137 -14.79 1.54 12.95
CA GLY A 137 -16.03 1.27 13.69
C GLY A 137 -17.31 1.48 12.87
N VAL A 138 -17.25 1.29 11.54
CA VAL A 138 -18.34 1.62 10.60
C VAL A 138 -19.66 1.00 11.05
N GLU A 139 -19.69 -0.30 11.36
CA GLU A 139 -20.91 -0.99 11.77
C GLU A 139 -21.51 -0.44 13.07
N LYS A 140 -20.66 -0.14 14.06
CA LYS A 140 -21.10 0.43 15.35
C LYS A 140 -21.74 1.80 15.14
N ARG A 141 -21.15 2.62 14.27
CA ARG A 141 -21.62 3.98 13.98
C ARG A 141 -22.94 3.96 13.22
N LEU A 142 -23.09 3.06 12.25
CA LEU A 142 -24.35 2.85 11.54
C LEU A 142 -25.46 2.35 12.46
N ALA A 143 -25.14 1.38 13.34
CA ALA A 143 -26.09 0.88 14.32
C ALA A 143 -26.57 1.99 15.28
N PHE A 144 -25.68 2.88 15.72
CA PHE A 144 -26.05 4.02 16.55
C PHE A 144 -26.97 5.01 15.82
N ARG A 145 -26.64 5.38 14.58
CA ARG A 145 -27.48 6.27 13.75
C ARG A 145 -28.90 5.73 13.55
N ARG A 146 -29.04 4.42 13.34
CA ARG A 146 -30.36 3.76 13.18
C ARG A 146 -31.22 3.79 14.46
N ARG A 147 -30.62 3.93 15.65
CA ARG A 147 -31.34 4.03 16.92
C ARG A 147 -31.75 5.46 17.27
N ALA A 148 -31.05 6.44 16.69
CA ALA A 148 -31.30 7.86 16.92
C ALA A 148 -32.36 8.44 15.96
N ASN A 149 -32.67 7.72 14.88
CA ASN A 149 -33.77 7.98 13.94
C ASN A 149 -34.99 7.16 14.31
#